data_AF-A0A368FJJ7-F1
#
_entry.id   AF-A0A368FJJ7-F1
#
_cell.length_a   1.000
_cell.length_b   1.000
_cell.length_c   1.000
_cell.angle_alpha   90.00
_cell.angle_beta   90.00
_cell.angle_gamma   90.00
#
_symmetry.space_group_name_H-M   'P 1'
#
loop_
_entity.id
_entity.type
_entity.pdbx_description
1 polymer ?
#
loop_
_entity_poly.entity_id
_entity_poly.type
_entity_poly.pdbx_seq_one_letter_code
_entity_poly.pdbx_strand_id
1 'polypeptide(L)'
;MDYSEKDVPYETTMLFLATSHARIFCGALALCSLLGVVVERLCATYYLADYEHKKRLYIPIVIIEILLLNAIFSTVTYHSFGSTAPHGLAYLLCNLFAVAGNTVNNRLNRKYYSNTSRISTTVGRYTLAERYQISENICTSKALRDTFYLVPFFNALCLVAIFIDNFDVGIAAKNLSSVCLNFAALIYALLVPLVLLLHKKNLRRECEKLLKGVSLVVIVIQM
;
A
#
# COMPACT_ATOMS: atom_id res chain seq x y z
N MET A 1 -28.62 -16.27 -31.66
CA MET A 1 -27.28 -16.26 -32.26
C MET A 1 -26.38 -16.90 -31.22
N ASP A 2 -26.24 -18.22 -31.32
CA ASP A 2 -25.58 -19.07 -30.34
C ASP A 2 -24.07 -18.84 -30.47
N TYR A 3 -23.47 -18.13 -29.52
CA TYR A 3 -22.01 -18.09 -29.40
C TYR A 3 -21.60 -19.43 -28.79
N SER A 4 -21.32 -20.39 -29.68
CA SER A 4 -20.66 -21.65 -29.33
C SER A 4 -19.36 -21.32 -28.59
N GLU A 5 -19.29 -21.76 -27.34
CA GLU A 5 -18.17 -21.65 -26.39
C GLU A 5 -16.84 -22.27 -26.90
N LYS A 6 -16.83 -22.78 -28.14
CA LYS A 6 -15.73 -23.56 -28.73
C LYS A 6 -14.72 -22.78 -29.59
N ASP A 7 -14.96 -21.49 -29.87
CA ASP A 7 -14.14 -20.73 -30.83
C ASP A 7 -13.28 -19.62 -30.18
N VAL A 8 -12.95 -19.71 -28.89
CA VAL A 8 -11.96 -18.81 -28.29
C VAL A 8 -10.56 -19.38 -28.55
N PRO A 9 -9.65 -18.66 -29.24
CA PRO A 9 -8.31 -19.16 -29.53
C PRO A 9 -7.57 -19.50 -28.22
N TYR A 10 -6.90 -20.65 -28.19
CA TYR A 10 -6.14 -21.12 -27.02
C TYR A 10 -5.15 -20.06 -26.50
N GLU A 11 -4.52 -19.30 -27.41
CA GLU A 11 -3.64 -18.19 -27.06
C GLU A 11 -4.36 -17.06 -26.30
N THR A 12 -5.60 -16.74 -26.68
CA THR A 12 -6.42 -15.73 -26.00
C THR A 12 -6.78 -16.18 -24.58
N THR A 13 -7.03 -17.47 -24.39
CA THR A 13 -7.30 -18.07 -23.07
C THR A 13 -6.06 -18.06 -22.17
N MET A 14 -4.88 -18.39 -22.71
CA MET A 14 -3.61 -18.36 -21.96
C MET A 14 -3.22 -16.94 -21.55
N LEU A 15 -3.37 -15.98 -22.46
CA LEU A 15 -3.11 -14.57 -22.18
C LEU A 15 -4.05 -14.03 -21.10
N PHE A 16 -5.34 -14.40 -21.16
CA PHE A 16 -6.32 -14.04 -20.15
C PHE A 16 -5.96 -14.61 -18.77
N LEU A 17 -5.55 -15.87 -18.69
CA LEU A 17 -5.15 -16.48 -17.43
C LEU A 17 -3.87 -15.84 -16.85
N ALA A 18 -2.87 -15.62 -17.70
CA ALA A 18 -1.62 -14.97 -17.30
C ALA A 18 -1.84 -13.54 -16.77
N THR A 19 -2.67 -12.75 -17.46
CA THR A 19 -3.02 -11.39 -17.03
C THR A 19 -3.84 -11.39 -15.74
N SER A 20 -4.72 -12.37 -15.55
CA SER A 20 -5.46 -12.55 -14.29
C SER A 20 -4.50 -12.85 -13.12
N HIS A 21 -3.58 -13.80 -13.27
CA HIS A 21 -2.57 -14.11 -12.24
C HIS A 21 -1.67 -12.91 -11.91
N ALA A 22 -1.19 -12.19 -12.93
CA ALA A 22 -0.39 -10.98 -12.73
C ALA A 22 -1.17 -9.90 -11.96
N ARG A 23 -2.45 -9.70 -12.30
CA ARG A 23 -3.33 -8.77 -11.59
C ARG A 23 -3.52 -9.15 -10.13
N ILE A 24 -3.79 -10.42 -9.83
CA ILE A 24 -4.00 -10.89 -8.45
C ILE A 24 -2.73 -10.71 -7.63
N PHE A 25 -1.57 -11.05 -8.20
CA PHE A 25 -0.27 -10.88 -7.56
C PHE A 25 -0.02 -9.42 -7.19
N CYS A 26 -0.14 -8.51 -8.16
CA CYS A 26 0.03 -7.07 -7.95
C CYS A 26 -1.01 -6.49 -6.99
N GLY A 27 -2.27 -6.94 -7.10
CA GLY A 27 -3.36 -6.50 -6.23
C GLY A 27 -3.14 -6.89 -4.77
N ALA A 28 -2.69 -8.12 -4.52
CA ALA A 28 -2.35 -8.62 -3.19
C ALA A 28 -1.22 -7.79 -2.54
N LEU A 29 -0.17 -7.49 -3.31
CA LEU A 29 0.92 -6.61 -2.85
C LEU A 29 0.40 -5.21 -2.51
N ALA A 30 -0.38 -4.60 -3.41
CA ALA A 30 -0.90 -3.24 -3.22
C ALA A 30 -1.81 -3.15 -1.98
N LEU A 31 -2.75 -4.08 -1.83
CA LEU A 31 -3.73 -4.11 -0.74
C LEU A 31 -3.12 -4.37 0.64
N CYS A 32 -1.98 -5.08 0.71
CA CYS A 32 -1.30 -5.38 1.97
C CYS A 32 -0.09 -4.48 2.25
N SER A 33 0.40 -3.72 1.27
CA SER A 33 1.60 -2.87 1.41
C SER A 33 1.52 -1.87 2.58
N LEU A 34 0.35 -1.25 2.78
CA LEU A 34 0.14 -0.29 3.87
C LEU A 34 0.30 -0.92 5.26
N LEU A 35 -0.12 -2.18 5.42
CA LEU A 35 0.09 -2.92 6.67
C LEU A 35 1.60 -3.11 6.92
N GLY A 36 2.36 -3.47 5.88
CA GLY A 36 3.82 -3.59 5.97
C GLY A 36 4.49 -2.30 6.44
N VAL A 37 4.11 -1.15 5.88
CA VAL A 37 4.62 0.17 6.30
C VAL A 37 4.25 0.46 7.76
N VAL A 38 3.02 0.15 8.18
CA VAL A 38 2.58 0.36 9.57
C VAL A 38 3.38 -0.50 10.54
N VAL A 39 3.63 -1.78 10.20
CA VAL A 39 4.45 -2.69 11.00
C VAL A 39 5.88 -2.16 11.13
N GLU A 40 6.48 -1.71 10.03
CA GLU A 40 7.82 -1.09 10.05
C GLU A 40 7.86 0.13 10.97
N ARG A 41 6.85 1.02 10.91
CA ARG A 41 6.76 2.20 11.79
C ARG A 41 6.54 1.85 13.25
N LEU A 42 5.79 0.78 13.54
CA LEU A 42 5.63 0.26 14.90
C LEU A 42 6.96 -0.29 15.44
N CYS A 43 7.71 -1.03 14.62
CA CYS A 43 9.06 -1.48 14.99
C CYS A 43 10.02 -0.31 15.24
N ALA A 44 9.99 0.71 14.38
CA ALA A 44 10.79 1.93 14.58
C ALA A 44 10.45 2.63 15.90
N THR A 45 9.16 2.65 16.26
CA THR A 45 8.70 3.24 17.53
C THR A 45 9.08 2.38 18.73
N TYR A 46 9.04 1.05 18.61
CA TYR A 46 9.46 0.12 19.65
C TYR A 46 10.97 0.20 19.92
N TYR A 47 11.76 0.30 18.87
CA TYR A 47 13.22 0.38 18.93
C TYR A 47 13.76 1.81 18.87
N LEU A 48 13.00 2.80 19.33
CA LEU A 48 13.31 4.23 19.18
C LEU A 48 14.77 4.60 19.54
N ALA A 49 15.33 4.00 20.59
CA ALA A 49 16.67 4.33 21.06
C ALA A 49 17.79 3.98 20.06
N ASP A 50 17.63 2.89 19.29
CA ASP A 50 18.71 2.34 18.46
C ASP A 50 18.27 1.91 17.05
N TYR A 51 17.05 2.27 16.60
CA TYR A 51 16.52 1.91 15.29
C TYR A 51 17.42 2.34 14.13
N GLU A 52 17.89 3.58 14.13
CA GLU A 52 18.80 4.08 13.09
C GLU A 52 20.28 3.78 13.36
N HIS A 53 20.65 3.53 14.61
CA HIS A 53 22.04 3.23 14.99
C HIS A 53 22.47 1.82 14.58
N LYS A 54 21.53 0.85 14.64
CA LYS A 54 21.75 -0.53 14.19
C LYS A 54 21.02 -0.74 12.88
N LYS A 55 21.73 -1.17 11.83
CA LYS A 55 21.13 -1.54 10.54
C LYS A 55 20.27 -2.80 10.71
N ARG A 56 18.99 -2.63 11.05
CA ARG A 56 18.01 -3.71 11.19
C ARG A 56 17.34 -4.05 9.86
N LEU A 57 18.14 -4.30 8.82
CA LEU A 57 17.63 -4.60 7.48
C LEU A 57 16.74 -5.85 7.42
N TYR A 58 16.87 -6.75 8.40
CA TYR A 58 16.00 -7.92 8.51
C TYR A 58 14.52 -7.55 8.69
N ILE A 59 14.19 -6.40 9.30
CA ILE A 59 12.79 -5.98 9.49
C ILE A 59 12.10 -5.73 8.15
N PRO A 60 12.58 -4.82 7.28
CA PRO A 60 11.95 -4.62 5.97
C PRO A 60 12.06 -5.85 5.06
N ILE A 61 13.15 -6.64 5.14
CA ILE A 61 13.29 -7.87 4.36
C ILE A 61 12.18 -8.86 4.73
N VAL A 62 11.99 -9.15 6.03
CA VAL A 62 10.94 -10.08 6.49
C VAL A 62 9.55 -9.58 6.09
N ILE A 63 9.30 -8.27 6.18
CA ILE A 63 8.02 -7.69 5.74
C ILE A 63 7.80 -7.92 4.23
N ILE A 64 8.82 -7.68 3.40
CA ILE A 64 8.73 -7.89 1.95
C ILE A 64 8.50 -9.37 1.62
N GLU A 65 9.23 -10.28 2.27
CA GLU A 65 9.05 -11.73 2.08
C GLU A 65 7.61 -12.16 2.43
N ILE A 66 7.06 -11.68 3.55
CA ILE A 66 5.67 -11.98 3.93
C ILE A 66 4.68 -11.45 2.88
N LEU A 67 4.90 -10.24 2.35
CA LEU A 67 4.05 -9.67 1.31
C LEU A 67 4.13 -10.48 0.01
N LEU A 68 5.33 -10.91 -0.40
CA LEU A 68 5.54 -11.75 -1.59
C LEU A 68 4.89 -13.12 -1.44
N LEU A 69 5.09 -13.79 -0.30
CA LEU A 69 4.46 -15.08 -0.02
C LEU A 69 2.93 -14.98 -0.03
N ASN A 70 2.36 -13.91 0.55
CA ASN A 70 0.92 -13.65 0.50
C ASN A 70 0.42 -13.43 -0.94
N ALA A 71 1.20 -12.73 -1.77
CA ALA A 71 0.85 -12.50 -3.17
C ALA A 71 0.88 -13.80 -3.98
N ILE A 72 1.92 -14.62 -3.81
CA ILE A 72 2.03 -15.96 -4.44
C ILE A 72 0.86 -16.84 -4.01
N PHE A 73 0.61 -16.92 -2.70
CA PHE A 73 -0.49 -17.71 -2.14
C PHE A 73 -1.82 -17.31 -2.78
N SER A 74 -2.11 -16.02 -2.77
CA SER A 74 -3.35 -15.48 -3.35
C SER A 74 -3.49 -15.77 -4.84
N THR A 75 -2.40 -15.67 -5.61
CA THR A 75 -2.40 -15.99 -7.05
C THR A 75 -2.70 -17.46 -7.34
N VAL A 76 -2.17 -18.38 -6.53
CA VAL A 76 -2.41 -19.83 -6.68
C VAL A 76 -3.83 -20.20 -6.28
N THR A 77 -4.32 -19.62 -5.20
CA THR A 77 -5.62 -19.99 -4.62
C THR A 77 -6.81 -19.33 -5.32
N TYR A 78 -6.64 -18.15 -5.90
CA TYR A 78 -7.75 -17.37 -6.46
C TYR A 78 -8.58 -18.10 -7.51
N HIS A 79 -7.94 -18.86 -8.41
CA HIS A 79 -8.64 -19.67 -9.43
C HIS A 79 -8.99 -21.08 -8.95
N SER A 80 -8.46 -21.49 -7.80
CA SER A 80 -8.68 -22.83 -7.22
C SER A 80 -9.92 -22.89 -6.33
N PHE A 81 -10.34 -21.77 -5.76
CA PHE A 81 -11.53 -21.68 -4.90
C PHE A 81 -12.78 -21.30 -5.71
N GLY A 82 -13.92 -21.89 -5.37
CA GLY A 82 -15.21 -21.59 -6.00
C GLY A 82 -15.78 -20.19 -5.68
N SER A 83 -15.13 -19.43 -4.80
CA SER A 83 -15.50 -18.04 -4.50
C SER A 83 -14.28 -17.19 -4.18
N THR A 84 -14.29 -15.96 -4.66
CA THR A 84 -13.27 -14.92 -4.44
C THR A 84 -13.47 -14.16 -3.12
N ALA A 85 -14.57 -14.42 -2.40
CA ALA A 85 -14.95 -13.72 -1.17
C ALA A 85 -13.92 -13.86 -0.01
N PRO A 86 -13.29 -15.03 0.25
CA PRO A 86 -12.32 -15.18 1.33
C PRO A 86 -11.11 -14.25 1.17
N HIS A 87 -10.60 -14.10 -0.06
CA HIS A 87 -9.50 -13.18 -0.36
C HIS A 87 -9.90 -11.72 -0.10
N GLY A 88 -11.08 -11.31 -0.57
CA GLY A 88 -11.60 -9.96 -0.32
C GLY A 88 -11.74 -9.66 1.18
N LEU A 89 -12.29 -10.59 1.95
CA LEU A 89 -12.42 -10.44 3.39
C LEU A 89 -11.05 -10.34 4.09
N ALA A 90 -10.08 -11.18 3.70
CA ALA A 90 -8.73 -11.14 4.25
C ALA A 90 -8.06 -9.78 4.00
N TYR A 91 -8.16 -9.23 2.79
CA TYR A 91 -7.59 -7.91 2.47
C TYR A 91 -8.29 -6.77 3.22
N LEU A 92 -9.62 -6.85 3.40
CA LEU A 92 -10.35 -5.89 4.23
C LEU A 92 -9.83 -5.89 5.67
N LEU A 93 -9.64 -7.08 6.26
CA LEU A 93 -9.08 -7.22 7.61
C LEU A 93 -7.65 -6.67 7.70
N CYS A 94 -6.79 -6.96 6.71
CA CYS A 94 -5.43 -6.40 6.63
C CYS A 94 -5.44 -4.86 6.67
N ASN A 95 -6.37 -4.23 5.92
CA ASN A 95 -6.51 -2.78 5.91
C ASN A 95 -7.02 -2.23 7.25
N LEU A 96 -7.97 -2.92 7.90
CA LEU A 96 -8.43 -2.56 9.24
C LEU A 96 -7.29 -2.63 10.27
N PHE A 97 -6.46 -3.68 10.22
CA PHE A 97 -5.27 -3.79 11.06
C PHE A 97 -4.26 -2.68 10.79
N ALA A 98 -4.07 -2.28 9.53
CA ALA A 98 -3.19 -1.17 9.17
C ALA A 98 -3.69 0.16 9.78
N VAL A 99 -5.00 0.44 9.70
CA VAL A 99 -5.63 1.62 10.32
C VAL A 99 -5.47 1.61 11.84
N ALA A 100 -5.76 0.47 12.48
CA ALA A 100 -5.64 0.30 13.92
C ALA A 100 -4.18 0.49 14.38
N GLY A 101 -3.25 -0.18 13.71
CA GLY A 101 -1.82 -0.10 13.96
C GLY A 101 -1.27 1.33 13.80
N ASN A 102 -1.67 2.04 12.75
CA ASN A 102 -1.29 3.45 12.55
C ASN A 102 -1.86 4.36 13.65
N THR A 103 -3.07 4.08 14.11
CA THR A 103 -3.70 4.83 15.21
C THR A 103 -2.94 4.64 16.52
N VAL A 104 -2.57 3.40 16.84
CA VAL A 104 -1.72 3.07 17.99
C VAL A 104 -0.36 3.74 17.86
N ASN A 105 0.28 3.61 16.69
CA ASN A 105 1.59 4.20 16.41
C ASN A 105 1.59 5.72 16.60
N ASN A 106 0.60 6.43 16.05
CA ASN A 106 0.46 7.88 16.19
C ASN A 106 0.19 8.28 17.65
N ARG A 107 -0.60 7.50 18.41
CA ARG A 107 -0.83 7.76 19.85
C ARG A 107 0.47 7.62 20.66
N LEU A 108 1.24 6.55 20.44
CA LEU A 108 2.52 6.32 21.11
C LEU A 108 3.52 7.43 20.79
N ASN A 109 3.72 7.74 19.51
CA ASN A 109 4.66 8.78 19.09
C ASN A 109 4.27 10.16 19.62
N ARG A 110 2.98 10.50 19.66
CA ARG A 110 2.52 11.77 20.29
C ARG A 110 2.78 11.82 21.79
N LYS A 111 2.63 10.69 22.49
CA LYS A 111 2.97 10.60 23.92
C LYS A 111 4.47 10.80 24.14
N TYR A 112 5.32 10.17 23.33
CA TYR A 112 6.78 10.38 23.39
C TYR A 112 7.16 11.84 23.06
N TYR A 113 6.51 12.43 22.05
CA TYR A 113 6.70 13.83 21.70
C TYR A 113 6.30 14.77 22.84
N SER A 114 5.13 14.60 23.45
CA SER A 114 4.68 15.44 24.56
C SER A 114 5.57 15.31 25.79
N ASN A 115 6.05 14.10 26.09
CA ASN A 115 6.97 13.86 27.20
C ASN A 115 8.32 14.55 26.94
N THR A 116 8.78 14.57 25.69
CA THR A 116 10.01 15.28 25.30
C THR A 116 9.87 16.78 25.49
N SER A 117 8.73 17.38 25.12
CA SER A 117 8.50 18.83 25.27
C SER A 117 8.31 19.25 26.73
N ARG A 118 7.68 18.42 27.57
CA ARG A 118 7.42 18.73 29.00
C ARG A 118 8.64 18.55 29.90
N ILE A 119 9.55 17.62 29.58
CA ILE A 119 10.74 17.29 30.39
C ILE A 119 11.94 18.19 30.03
N SER A 120 11.79 19.12 29.07
CA SER A 120 12.85 20.06 28.67
C SER A 120 13.37 20.96 29.82
N THR A 121 12.70 21.00 30.97
CA THR A 121 13.15 21.71 32.18
C THR A 121 14.01 20.85 33.12
N THR A 122 14.18 19.54 32.87
CA THR A 122 14.97 18.65 33.74
C THR A 122 15.69 17.59 32.90
N VAL A 123 16.96 17.86 32.57
CA VAL A 123 18.01 16.96 32.05
C VAL A 123 17.58 15.91 30.99
N GLY A 124 18.08 16.11 29.77
CA GLY A 124 17.69 15.40 28.54
C GLY A 124 17.76 13.87 28.61
N ARG A 125 16.59 13.24 28.44
CA ARG A 125 16.43 11.79 28.24
C ARG A 125 16.40 11.33 26.79
N TYR A 126 16.17 12.24 25.84
CA TYR A 126 16.10 11.91 24.40
C TYR A 126 17.15 12.68 23.61
N THR A 127 17.94 11.95 22.84
CA THR A 127 18.90 12.43 21.84
C THR A 127 18.20 13.17 20.70
N LEU A 128 18.96 14.00 19.98
CA LEU A 128 18.44 14.73 18.81
C LEU A 128 17.89 13.77 17.74
N ALA A 129 18.55 12.61 17.56
CA ALA A 129 18.15 11.56 16.63
C ALA A 129 16.77 10.96 17.00
N GLU A 130 16.54 10.63 18.28
CA GLU A 130 15.24 10.09 18.72
C GLU A 130 14.11 11.10 18.51
N ARG A 131 14.35 12.38 18.77
CA ARG A 131 13.35 13.45 18.52
C ARG A 131 13.02 13.58 17.04
N TYR A 132 14.03 13.45 16.17
CA TYR A 132 13.86 13.46 14.72
C TYR A 132 13.00 12.27 14.27
N GLN A 133 13.31 11.05 14.73
CA GLN A 133 12.54 9.85 14.43
C GLN A 133 11.08 9.94 14.89
N ILE A 134 10.82 10.43 16.11
CA ILE A 134 9.44 10.65 16.60
C ILE A 134 8.69 11.60 15.67
N SER A 135 9.31 12.74 15.31
CA SER A 135 8.71 13.73 14.42
C SER A 135 8.40 13.12 13.03
N GLU A 136 9.34 12.35 12.48
CA GLU A 136 9.16 11.66 11.22
C GLU A 136 8.03 10.62 11.28
N ASN A 137 7.95 9.84 12.37
CA ASN A 137 6.89 8.86 12.56
C ASN A 137 5.50 9.50 12.71
N ILE A 138 5.39 10.66 13.36
CA ILE A 138 4.14 11.42 13.43
C ILE A 138 3.74 11.93 12.03
N CYS A 139 4.69 12.48 11.28
CA CYS A 139 4.46 12.97 9.92
C CYS A 139 4.02 11.83 8.99
N THR A 140 4.72 10.69 9.07
CA THR A 140 4.40 9.48 8.29
C THR A 140 3.03 8.93 8.69
N SER A 141 2.70 8.89 9.99
CA SER A 141 1.39 8.43 10.45
C SER A 141 0.25 9.33 9.98
N LYS A 142 0.49 10.63 9.83
CA LYS A 142 -0.46 11.57 9.22
C LYS A 142 -0.66 11.27 7.74
N ALA A 143 0.43 11.08 6.99
CA ALA A 143 0.38 10.72 5.58
C ALA A 143 -0.41 9.42 5.37
N LEU A 144 -0.11 8.38 6.16
CA LEU A 144 -0.82 7.10 6.13
C LEU A 144 -2.31 7.24 6.46
N ARG A 145 -2.65 8.08 7.44
CA ARG A 145 -4.06 8.35 7.76
C ARG A 145 -4.79 9.02 6.60
N ASP A 146 -4.15 9.98 5.94
CA ASP A 146 -4.75 10.66 4.80
C ASP A 146 -4.89 9.68 3.61
N THR A 147 -3.94 8.75 3.44
CA THR A 147 -4.08 7.60 2.51
C THR A 147 -5.23 6.68 2.91
N PHE A 148 -5.44 6.41 4.20
CA PHE A 148 -6.57 5.60 4.69
C PHE A 148 -7.93 6.24 4.47
N TYR A 149 -8.06 7.53 4.12
CA TYR A 149 -9.35 8.06 3.65
C TYR A 149 -9.70 7.58 2.23
N LEU A 150 -8.70 7.18 1.43
CA LEU A 150 -8.91 6.63 0.08
C LEU A 150 -9.23 5.13 0.11
N VAL A 151 -8.74 4.41 1.13
CA VAL A 151 -8.86 2.96 1.27
C VAL A 151 -10.31 2.45 1.40
N PRO A 152 -11.21 3.07 2.20
CA PRO A 152 -12.61 2.65 2.30
C PRO A 152 -13.36 2.74 0.97
N PHE A 153 -13.09 3.76 0.15
CA PHE A 153 -13.68 3.89 -1.18
C PHE A 153 -13.24 2.74 -2.08
N PHE A 154 -11.94 2.42 -2.09
CA PHE A 154 -11.41 1.31 -2.85
C PHE A 154 -11.93 -0.05 -2.36
N ASN A 155 -11.95 -0.28 -1.04
CA ASN A 155 -12.48 -1.50 -0.44
C ASN A 155 -13.99 -1.68 -0.70
N ALA A 156 -14.78 -0.61 -0.71
CA ALA A 156 -16.19 -0.67 -1.08
C ALA A 156 -16.37 -1.09 -2.55
N LEU A 157 -15.56 -0.57 -3.47
CA LEU A 157 -15.55 -1.00 -4.87
C LEU A 157 -15.14 -2.46 -5.02
N CYS A 158 -14.15 -2.94 -4.26
CA CYS A 158 -13.78 -4.35 -4.21
C CYS A 158 -14.95 -5.24 -3.73
N LEU A 159 -15.67 -4.83 -2.68
CA LEU A 159 -16.81 -5.59 -2.17
C LEU A 159 -17.97 -5.65 -3.18
N VAL A 160 -18.27 -4.54 -3.86
CA VAL A 160 -19.28 -4.51 -4.92
C VAL A 160 -18.87 -5.42 -6.08
N ALA A 161 -17.59 -5.42 -6.47
CA ALA A 161 -17.09 -6.31 -7.52
C ALA A 161 -17.20 -7.78 -7.14
N ILE A 162 -16.83 -8.15 -5.91
CA ILE A 162 -17.01 -9.51 -5.38
C ILE A 162 -18.49 -9.89 -5.35
N PHE A 163 -19.37 -8.98 -4.94
CA PHE A 163 -20.80 -9.25 -4.93
C PHE A 163 -21.32 -9.54 -6.35
N ILE A 164 -20.97 -8.73 -7.35
CA ILE A 164 -21.35 -8.95 -8.76
C ILE A 164 -20.78 -10.28 -9.30
N ASP A 165 -19.57 -10.66 -8.90
CA ASP A 165 -18.91 -11.89 -9.34
C ASP A 165 -19.62 -13.16 -8.83
N ASN A 166 -20.18 -13.09 -7.61
CA ASN A 166 -20.86 -14.21 -6.95
C ASN A 166 -22.36 -14.35 -7.32
N PHE A 167 -22.96 -13.37 -8.00
CA PHE A 167 -24.32 -13.50 -8.54
C PHE A 167 -24.30 -14.09 -9.96
N ASP A 168 -25.43 -14.69 -10.35
CA ASP A 168 -25.65 -15.25 -11.68
C ASP A 168 -26.01 -14.13 -12.69
N VAL A 169 -25.09 -13.16 -12.81
CA VAL A 169 -25.19 -12.02 -13.73
C VAL A 169 -24.46 -12.35 -15.02
N GLY A 170 -24.94 -11.85 -16.15
CA GLY A 170 -24.33 -12.07 -17.46
C GLY A 170 -22.83 -11.68 -17.50
N ILE A 171 -22.07 -12.40 -18.33
CA ILE A 171 -20.60 -12.26 -18.49
C ILE A 171 -20.17 -10.80 -18.75
N ALA A 172 -20.97 -10.04 -19.50
CA ALA A 172 -20.71 -8.63 -19.77
C ALA A 172 -20.68 -7.77 -18.50
N ALA A 173 -21.56 -8.02 -17.52
CA ALA A 173 -21.59 -7.29 -16.26
C ALA A 173 -20.39 -7.65 -15.36
N LYS A 174 -19.99 -8.91 -15.34
CA LYS A 174 -18.77 -9.37 -14.62
C LYS A 174 -17.51 -8.72 -15.21
N ASN A 175 -17.39 -8.71 -16.53
CA ASN A 175 -16.29 -8.05 -17.22
C ASN A 175 -16.27 -6.53 -16.98
N LEU A 176 -17.42 -5.86 -17.06
CA LEU A 176 -17.51 -4.43 -16.78
C LEU A 176 -17.10 -4.10 -15.33
N SER A 177 -17.59 -4.88 -14.35
CA SER A 177 -17.21 -4.73 -12.95
C SER A 177 -15.70 -4.90 -12.73
N SER A 178 -15.12 -5.91 -13.38
CA SER A 178 -13.67 -6.12 -13.37
C SER A 178 -12.88 -4.96 -13.99
N VAL A 179 -13.36 -4.37 -15.08
CA VAL A 179 -12.71 -3.21 -15.72
C VAL A 179 -12.78 -2.00 -14.81
N CYS A 180 -13.94 -1.70 -14.22
CA CYS A 180 -14.10 -0.61 -13.26
C CYS A 180 -13.17 -0.77 -12.05
N LEU A 181 -13.04 -2.01 -11.53
CA LEU A 181 -12.13 -2.31 -10.43
C LEU A 181 -10.66 -2.07 -10.80
N ASN A 182 -10.25 -2.46 -12.01
CA ASN A 182 -8.89 -2.24 -12.51
C ASN A 182 -8.56 -0.74 -12.60
N PHE A 183 -9.48 0.08 -13.12
CA PHE A 183 -9.30 1.54 -13.16
C PHE A 183 -9.27 2.16 -11.76
N ALA A 184 -10.11 1.69 -10.85
CA ALA A 184 -10.08 2.14 -9.45
C ALA A 184 -8.74 1.79 -8.79
N ALA A 185 -8.21 0.59 -9.04
CA ALA A 185 -6.90 0.16 -8.53
C ALA A 185 -5.76 1.01 -9.11
N LEU A 186 -5.84 1.36 -10.39
CA LEU A 186 -4.87 2.26 -11.04
C LEU A 186 -4.91 3.66 -10.42
N ILE A 187 -6.09 4.24 -10.23
CA ILE A 187 -6.25 5.56 -9.59
C ILE A 187 -5.69 5.51 -8.16
N TYR A 188 -5.99 4.46 -7.41
CA TYR A 188 -5.45 4.25 -6.07
C TYR A 188 -3.91 4.17 -6.08
N ALA A 189 -3.33 3.39 -7.00
CA ALA A 189 -1.89 3.25 -7.15
C ALA A 189 -1.18 4.57 -7.51
N LEU A 190 -1.86 5.50 -8.20
CA LEU A 190 -1.33 6.82 -8.53
C LEU A 190 -1.50 7.83 -7.37
N LEU A 191 -2.63 7.78 -6.66
CA LEU A 191 -2.91 8.70 -5.56
C LEU A 191 -2.04 8.45 -4.33
N VAL A 192 -1.72 7.19 -4.01
CA VAL A 192 -0.90 6.84 -2.82
C VAL A 192 0.48 7.51 -2.85
N PRO A 193 1.31 7.37 -3.91
CA PRO A 193 2.58 8.08 -4.04
C PRO A 193 2.43 9.60 -3.98
N LEU A 194 1.36 10.16 -4.57
CA LEU A 194 1.09 11.59 -4.57
C LEU A 194 0.82 12.11 -3.15
N VAL A 195 -0.02 11.43 -2.37
CA VAL A 195 -0.28 11.79 -0.96
C VAL A 195 1.00 11.71 -0.12
N LEU A 196 1.85 10.72 -0.37
CA LEU A 196 3.15 10.58 0.29
C LEU A 196 4.11 11.73 -0.08
N LEU A 197 4.15 12.13 -1.35
CA LEU A 197 4.94 13.27 -1.84
C LEU A 197 4.51 14.59 -1.18
N LEU A 198 3.20 14.79 -0.98
CA LEU A 198 2.67 15.99 -0.31
C LEU A 198 3.09 16.09 1.15
N HIS A 199 3.29 14.96 1.83
CA HIS A 199 3.68 14.91 3.24
C HIS A 199 5.19 14.91 3.47
N LYS A 200 5.97 14.20 2.63
CA LYS A 200 7.42 14.09 2.79
C LYS A 200 8.15 15.23 2.06
N LYS A 201 8.41 16.32 2.79
CA LYS A 201 9.18 17.49 2.30
C LYS A 201 10.54 17.12 1.68
N ASN A 202 11.23 16.12 2.23
CA ASN A 202 12.50 15.66 1.69
C ASN A 202 12.34 15.00 0.31
N LEU A 203 11.35 14.11 0.17
CA LEU A 203 11.05 13.46 -1.11
C LEU A 203 10.62 14.48 -2.16
N ARG A 204 9.77 15.45 -1.78
CA ARG A 204 9.39 16.56 -2.65
C ARG A 204 10.62 17.36 -3.12
N ARG A 205 11.54 17.70 -2.22
CA ARG A 205 12.78 18.42 -2.56
C ARG A 205 13.69 17.61 -3.48
N GLU A 206 13.79 16.31 -3.29
CA GLU A 206 14.56 15.42 -4.18
C GLU A 206 13.91 15.34 -5.57
N CYS A 207 12.59 15.15 -5.65
CA CYS A 207 11.87 15.22 -6.92
C CYS A 207 12.06 16.58 -7.61
N GLU A 208 11.95 17.69 -6.89
CA GLU A 208 12.19 19.03 -7.44
C GLU A 208 13.64 19.21 -7.94
N LYS A 209 14.64 18.63 -7.27
CA LYS A 209 16.04 18.61 -7.74
C LYS A 209 16.19 17.80 -9.03
N LEU A 210 15.60 16.60 -9.08
CA LEU A 210 15.64 15.75 -10.27
C LEU A 210 14.93 16.39 -11.46
N LEU A 211 13.75 16.99 -11.25
CA LEU A 211 13.01 17.72 -12.28
C LEU A 211 13.80 18.92 -12.83
N LYS A 212 14.46 19.69 -11.95
CA LYS A 212 15.35 20.77 -12.39
C LYS A 212 16.56 20.24 -13.16
N GLY A 213 17.14 19.12 -12.73
CA GLY A 213 18.23 18.45 -13.44
C GLY A 213 17.82 17.98 -14.84
N VAL A 214 16.64 17.37 -14.98
CA VAL A 214 16.09 16.93 -16.27
C VAL A 214 15.79 18.13 -17.18
N SER A 215 15.21 19.21 -16.64
CA SER A 215 14.97 20.43 -17.41
C SER A 215 16.28 21.08 -17.90
N LEU A 216 17.36 20.99 -17.12
CA LEU A 216 18.68 21.46 -17.54
C LEU A 216 19.27 20.59 -18.66
N VAL A 217 19.13 19.27 -18.55
CA VAL A 217 19.62 18.30 -19.55
C VAL A 217 18.88 18.46 -20.88
N VAL A 218 17.56 18.69 -20.86
CA VAL A 218 16.78 18.94 -22.10
C VAL A 218 17.22 20.23 -22.78
N ILE A 219 17.53 21.29 -22.01
CA ILE A 219 18.04 22.56 -22.57
C ILE A 219 19.45 22.37 -23.17
N VAL A 220 20.33 21.61 -22.50
CA VAL A 220 21.70 21.34 -23.00
C VAL A 220 21.71 20.45 -24.24
N ILE A 221 20.74 19.55 -24.40
CA ILE A 221 20.61 18.71 -25.61
C ILE A 221 20.00 19.49 -26.79
N GLN A 222 19.35 20.63 -26.53
CA GLN A 222 18.76 21.51 -27.56
C GLN A 222 19.67 22.69 -27.97
N MET A 223 20.87 22.80 -27.40
CA MET A 223 21.93 23.74 -27.80
C MET A 223 23.01 23.02 -28.60
#